data_AF-A0A958J1E7-F1
#
_entry.id   AF-A0A958J1E7-F1
#
_cell.length_a   1.000
_cell.length_b   1.000
_cell.length_c   1.000
_cell.angle_alpha   90.00
_cell.angle_beta   90.00
_cell.angle_gamma   90.00
#
_symmetry.space_group_name_H-M   'P 1'
#
loop_
_entity.id
_entity.type
_entity.pdbx_description
1 polymer ?
#
loop_
_entity_poly.entity_id
_entity_poly.type
_entity_poly.pdbx_seq_one_letter_code
_entity_poly.pdbx_strand_id
1 'polypeptide(L)'
;MLKKVGLTGIVVFLVWSALDFVIHVVILSDAYEATKDMWRPEVEMKMGLMYFVTLVTALTLVYVYSEMVSVKSMANALKYALVIGLGMAMSFAYGSYSVMEIPYTMALIWFLGSMVEYAAAGAIIGAMVKD
;
A
#
# COMPACT_ATOMS: atom_id res chain seq x y z
N MET A 1 5.90 -14.30 18.55
CA MET A 1 6.18 -13.20 17.59
C MET A 1 5.79 -13.56 16.17
N LEU A 2 6.35 -14.62 15.55
CA LEU A 2 6.05 -14.98 14.16
C LEU A 2 4.55 -15.13 13.83
N LYS A 3 3.77 -15.81 14.69
CA LYS A 3 2.31 -15.95 14.52
C LYS A 3 1.56 -14.60 14.55
N LYS A 4 2.00 -13.67 15.41
CA LYS A 4 1.41 -12.31 15.51
C LYS A 4 1.77 -11.47 14.28
N VAL A 5 3.03 -11.55 13.81
CA VAL A 5 3.49 -10.88 12.58
C VAL A 5 2.70 -11.37 11.38
N GLY A 6 2.57 -12.69 11.21
CA GLY A 6 1.79 -13.28 10.11
C GLY A 6 0.34 -12.81 10.13
N LEU A 7 -0.36 -12.94 11.27
CA LEU A 7 -1.76 -12.50 11.39
C LEU A 7 -1.92 -11.00 11.13
N THR A 8 -1.06 -10.15 11.70
CA THR A 8 -1.13 -8.70 11.50
C THR A 8 -0.90 -8.34 10.02
N GLY A 9 0.07 -9.00 9.36
CA GLY A 9 0.30 -8.81 7.92
C GLY A 9 -0.89 -9.23 7.06
N ILE A 10 -1.58 -10.31 7.41
CA ILE A 10 -2.83 -10.69 6.73
C ILE A 10 -3.91 -9.62 6.92
N VAL A 11 -4.07 -9.07 8.14
CA VAL A 11 -5.05 -7.99 8.39
C VAL A 11 -4.70 -6.74 7.57
N VAL A 12 -3.43 -6.33 7.52
CA VAL A 12 -2.96 -5.22 6.69
C VAL A 12 -3.26 -5.49 5.21
N PHE A 13 -2.94 -6.68 4.71
CA PHE A 13 -3.22 -7.08 3.33
C PHE A 13 -4.71 -6.98 2.97
N LEU A 14 -5.61 -7.43 3.86
CA LEU A 14 -7.05 -7.36 3.62
C LEU A 14 -7.57 -5.92 3.62
N VAL A 15 -7.05 -5.08 4.53
CA VAL A 15 -7.43 -3.66 4.59
C VAL A 15 -6.92 -2.90 3.37
N TRP A 16 -5.67 -3.14 2.94
CA TRP A 16 -5.15 -2.59 1.69
C TRP A 16 -5.96 -3.05 0.49
N SER A 17 -6.27 -4.35 0.37
CA SER A 17 -7.10 -4.83 -0.73
C SER A 17 -8.48 -4.15 -0.82
N ALA A 18 -9.08 -3.82 0.34
CA ALA A 18 -10.33 -3.06 0.38
C ALA A 18 -10.14 -1.58 0.01
N LEU A 19 -9.05 -0.94 0.44
CA LEU A 19 -8.70 0.43 0.06
C LEU A 19 -8.35 0.52 -1.42
N ASP A 20 -7.55 -0.40 -1.93
CA ASP A 20 -7.23 -0.58 -3.35
C ASP A 20 -8.49 -0.64 -4.20
N PHE A 21 -9.50 -1.41 -3.78
CA PHE A 21 -10.78 -1.45 -4.48
C PHE A 21 -11.43 -0.06 -4.56
N VAL A 22 -11.47 0.67 -3.43
CA VAL A 22 -12.03 2.03 -3.41
C VAL A 22 -11.21 2.98 -4.29
N ILE A 23 -9.88 2.97 -4.18
CA ILE A 23 -8.98 3.86 -4.91
C ILE A 23 -9.05 3.55 -6.41
N HIS A 24 -8.90 2.30 -6.81
CA HIS A 24 -8.72 1.92 -8.20
C HIS A 24 -10.04 1.71 -8.96
N VAL A 25 -11.04 1.12 -8.32
CA VAL A 25 -12.32 0.79 -8.98
C VAL A 25 -13.34 1.90 -8.82
N VAL A 26 -13.43 2.53 -7.64
CA VAL A 26 -14.44 3.57 -7.40
C VAL A 26 -13.94 4.95 -7.80
N ILE A 27 -12.72 5.32 -7.42
CA ILE A 27 -12.21 6.69 -7.64
C ILE A 27 -11.53 6.85 -9.00
N LEU A 28 -10.74 5.86 -9.44
CA LEU A 28 -9.89 5.97 -10.63
C LEU A 28 -10.42 5.25 -11.88
N SER A 29 -11.60 4.63 -11.83
CA SER A 29 -12.13 3.85 -12.96
C SER A 29 -12.18 4.65 -14.27
N ASP A 30 -12.72 5.86 -14.24
CA ASP A 30 -12.77 6.73 -15.43
C ASP A 30 -11.37 7.08 -15.96
N ALA A 31 -10.40 7.29 -15.06
CA ALA A 31 -9.03 7.59 -15.43
C ALA A 31 -8.32 6.36 -16.03
N TYR A 32 -8.64 5.16 -15.56
CA TYR A 32 -8.13 3.91 -16.14
C TYR A 32 -8.73 3.64 -17.52
N GLU A 33 -10.03 3.86 -17.71
CA GLU A 33 -10.66 3.69 -19.03
C GLU A 33 -10.07 4.69 -20.05
N ALA A 34 -9.89 5.95 -19.65
CA ALA A 34 -9.27 6.98 -20.49
C ALA A 34 -7.81 6.67 -20.86
N THR A 35 -7.14 5.78 -20.13
CA THR A 35 -5.74 5.43 -20.31
C THR A 35 -5.51 3.95 -20.62
N LYS A 36 -6.55 3.21 -21.01
CA LYS A 36 -6.53 1.76 -21.20
C LYS A 36 -5.39 1.25 -22.08
N ASP A 37 -5.00 2.03 -23.09
CA ASP A 37 -3.95 1.67 -24.04
C ASP A 37 -2.55 1.62 -23.40
N MET A 38 -2.36 2.20 -22.22
CA MET A 38 -1.10 2.11 -21.45
C MET A 38 -0.97 0.81 -20.65
N TRP A 39 -2.07 0.11 -20.42
CA TRP A 39 -2.14 -1.03 -19.51
C TRP A 39 -2.15 -2.34 -20.29
N ARG A 40 -1.77 -3.43 -19.61
CA ARG A 40 -1.96 -4.76 -20.19
C ARG A 40 -3.45 -4.99 -20.45
N PRO A 41 -3.83 -5.70 -21.54
CA PRO A 41 -5.19 -6.17 -21.71
C PRO A 41 -5.66 -6.93 -20.46
N GLU A 42 -6.94 -6.79 -20.08
CA GLU A 42 -7.48 -7.37 -18.84
C GLU A 42 -7.18 -8.88 -18.71
N VAL A 43 -7.30 -9.63 -19.81
CA VAL A 43 -7.03 -11.07 -19.86
C VAL A 43 -5.55 -11.43 -19.64
N GLU A 44 -4.65 -10.48 -19.81
CA GLU A 44 -3.21 -10.63 -19.61
C GLU A 44 -2.73 -10.10 -18.25
N MET A 45 -3.59 -9.36 -17.53
CA MET A 45 -3.29 -8.83 -16.21
C MET A 45 -2.99 -9.98 -15.23
N LYS A 46 -1.88 -9.85 -14.51
CA LYS A 46 -1.40 -10.89 -13.58
C LYS A 46 -1.97 -10.65 -12.18
N MET A 47 -3.28 -10.79 -12.05
CA MET A 47 -4.01 -10.49 -10.79
C MET A 47 -3.46 -11.27 -9.58
N GLY A 48 -3.10 -12.54 -9.77
CA GLY A 48 -2.47 -13.33 -8.70
C GLY A 48 -1.11 -12.77 -8.25
N LEU A 49 -0.30 -12.25 -9.19
CA LEU A 49 0.97 -11.61 -8.86
C LEU A 49 0.74 -10.27 -8.13
N MET A 50 -0.27 -9.51 -8.54
CA MET A 50 -0.66 -8.26 -7.88
C MET A 50 -0.96 -8.49 -6.39
N TYR A 51 -1.86 -9.43 -6.07
CA TYR A 51 -2.15 -9.77 -4.67
C TYR A 51 -0.96 -10.34 -3.93
N PHE A 52 -0.12 -11.15 -4.59
CA PHE A 52 1.08 -11.71 -3.99
C PHE A 52 2.08 -10.60 -3.59
N VAL A 53 2.33 -9.63 -4.46
CA VAL A 53 3.20 -8.48 -4.16
C VAL A 53 2.63 -7.67 -2.99
N THR A 54 1.32 -7.38 -2.98
CA THR A 54 0.67 -6.66 -1.87
C THR A 54 0.83 -7.42 -0.55
N LEU A 55 0.63 -8.74 -0.55
CA LEU A 55 0.79 -9.59 0.63
C LEU A 55 2.23 -9.60 1.16
N VAL A 56 3.22 -9.77 0.27
CA VAL A 56 4.64 -9.79 0.66
C VAL A 56 5.05 -8.43 1.24
N THR A 57 4.59 -7.33 0.64
CA THR A 57 4.85 -5.97 1.14
C THR A 57 4.24 -5.77 2.53
N ALA A 58 2.98 -6.18 2.74
CA ALA A 58 2.32 -6.09 4.04
C ALA A 58 3.06 -6.89 5.12
N LEU A 59 3.43 -8.14 4.83
CA LEU A 59 4.19 -8.98 5.76
C LEU A 59 5.56 -8.38 6.09
N THR A 60 6.24 -7.83 5.09
CA THR A 60 7.56 -7.19 5.26
C THR A 60 7.47 -5.95 6.13
N LEU A 61 6.47 -5.11 5.90
CA LEU A 61 6.22 -3.90 6.69
C LEU A 61 6.00 -4.25 8.17
N VAL A 62 5.17 -5.25 8.46
CA VAL A 62 4.92 -5.71 9.82
C VAL A 62 6.16 -6.33 10.45
N TYR A 63 6.90 -7.15 9.69
CA TYR A 63 8.12 -7.81 10.17
C TYR A 63 9.19 -6.78 10.56
N VAL A 64 9.46 -5.79 9.71
CA VAL A 64 10.45 -4.75 9.98
C VAL A 64 10.06 -3.95 11.22
N TYR A 65 8.78 -3.60 11.41
CA TYR A 65 8.34 -2.98 12.66
C TYR A 65 8.54 -3.89 13.88
N SER A 66 8.20 -5.18 13.75
CA SER A 66 8.35 -6.16 14.83
C SER A 66 9.81 -6.34 15.27
N GLU A 67 10.75 -6.37 14.33
CA GLU A 67 12.14 -6.71 14.65
C GLU A 67 13.04 -5.47 14.85
N MET A 68 12.80 -4.39 14.11
CA MET A 68 13.74 -3.27 14.02
C MET A 68 13.31 -2.03 14.83
N VAL A 69 12.06 -1.95 15.29
CA VAL A 69 11.58 -0.83 16.12
C VAL A 69 11.54 -1.24 17.58
N SER A 70 12.49 -0.81 18.41
CA SER A 70 12.60 -1.28 19.80
C SER A 70 11.39 -0.98 20.68
N VAL A 71 10.83 0.24 20.61
CA VAL A 71 9.69 0.66 21.44
C VAL A 71 8.38 0.52 20.68
N LYS A 72 7.54 -0.46 21.06
CA LYS A 72 6.24 -0.67 20.41
C LYS A 72 5.20 0.32 20.94
N SER A 73 4.62 1.10 20.05
CA SER A 73 3.54 2.02 20.36
C SER A 73 2.78 2.43 19.10
N MET A 74 1.52 2.85 19.27
CA MET A 74 0.72 3.42 18.17
C MET A 74 1.45 4.56 17.45
N ALA A 75 2.05 5.47 18.22
CA ALA A 75 2.78 6.61 17.66
C ALA A 75 4.00 6.16 16.83
N ASN A 76 4.77 5.19 17.32
CA ASN A 76 5.94 4.69 16.59
C ASN A 76 5.52 3.87 15.36
N ALA A 77 4.43 3.11 15.42
CA ALA A 77 3.90 2.36 14.28
C ALA A 77 3.41 3.30 13.17
N LEU A 78 2.66 4.34 13.52
CA LEU A 78 2.23 5.37 12.58
C LEU A 78 3.41 6.10 11.95
N LYS A 79 4.36 6.59 12.76
CA LYS A 79 5.57 7.26 12.24
C LYS A 79 6.35 6.35 11.28
N TYR A 80 6.58 5.11 11.69
CA TYR A 80 7.27 4.12 10.87
C TYR A 80 6.56 3.91 9.53
N ALA A 81 5.27 3.58 9.56
CA ALA A 81 4.52 3.26 8.35
C ALA A 81 4.36 4.49 7.44
N LEU A 82 4.13 5.69 7.99
CA LEU A 82 4.01 6.92 7.22
C LEU A 82 5.32 7.35 6.56
N VAL A 83 6.48 7.15 7.22
CA VAL A 83 7.79 7.48 6.61
C VAL A 83 8.10 6.52 5.46
N ILE A 84 7.88 5.22 5.66
CA ILE A 84 8.02 4.23 4.59
C ILE A 84 7.02 4.52 3.46
N GLY A 85 5.76 4.79 3.82
CA GLY A 85 4.69 5.12 2.89
C GLY A 85 4.99 6.35 2.05
N LEU A 86 5.56 7.40 2.65
CA LEU A 86 5.97 8.60 1.91
C LEU A 86 7.00 8.25 0.82
N GLY A 87 8.04 7.49 1.17
CA GLY A 87 9.06 7.09 0.21
C GLY A 87 8.49 6.23 -0.92
N MET A 88 7.69 5.23 -0.57
CA MET A 88 7.09 4.29 -1.53
C MET A 88 6.06 4.99 -2.42
N ALA A 89 5.15 5.79 -1.85
CA ALA A 89 4.12 6.51 -2.57
C ALA A 89 4.72 7.57 -3.51
N MET A 90 5.76 8.30 -3.09
CA MET A 90 6.47 9.25 -3.96
C MET A 90 7.16 8.52 -5.11
N SER A 91 7.90 7.45 -4.80
CA SER A 91 8.64 6.69 -5.81
C SER A 91 7.71 6.04 -6.83
N PHE A 92 6.55 5.55 -6.42
CA PHE A 92 5.59 4.95 -7.34
C PHE A 92 4.82 6.03 -8.09
N ALA A 93 4.09 6.90 -7.38
CA ALA A 93 3.14 7.80 -8.02
C ALA A 93 3.83 8.91 -8.83
N TYR A 94 4.68 9.70 -8.18
CA TYR A 94 5.39 10.79 -8.85
C TYR A 94 6.60 10.29 -9.66
N GLY A 95 7.21 9.18 -9.26
CA GLY A 95 8.21 8.51 -10.08
C GLY A 95 7.64 8.06 -11.43
N SER A 96 6.47 7.42 -11.45
CA SER A 96 5.76 7.12 -12.70
C SER A 96 5.41 8.37 -13.49
N TYR A 97 4.82 9.39 -12.86
CA TYR A 97 4.47 10.65 -13.54
C TYR A 97 5.66 11.37 -14.18
N SER A 98 6.86 11.20 -13.63
CA SER A 98 8.06 11.85 -14.18
C SER A 98 8.50 11.32 -15.55
N VAL A 99 8.06 10.11 -15.94
CA VAL A 99 8.50 9.44 -17.18
C VAL A 99 7.37 8.86 -18.01
N MET A 100 6.19 8.67 -17.42
CA MET A 100 4.99 8.17 -18.10
C MET A 100 4.01 9.33 -18.32
N GLU A 101 3.29 9.29 -19.44
CA GLU A 101 2.25 10.27 -19.78
C GLU A 101 0.92 10.01 -19.04
N ILE A 102 0.99 9.77 -17.72
CA ILE A 102 -0.20 9.57 -16.90
C ILE A 102 -0.84 10.93 -16.53
N PRO A 103 -2.16 11.03 -16.38
CA PRO A 103 -2.80 12.24 -15.88
C PRO A 103 -2.28 12.65 -14.50
N TYR A 104 -2.04 13.94 -14.27
CA TYR A 104 -1.59 14.43 -12.96
C TYR A 104 -2.54 14.03 -11.82
N THR A 105 -3.85 14.05 -12.06
CA THR A 105 -4.86 13.64 -11.09
C THR A 105 -4.69 12.18 -10.66
N MET A 106 -4.32 11.29 -11.59
CA MET A 106 -4.02 9.88 -11.30
C MET A 106 -2.81 9.76 -10.38
N ALA A 107 -1.71 10.46 -10.68
CA ALA A 107 -0.52 10.48 -9.83
C ALA A 107 -0.83 11.02 -8.42
N LEU A 108 -1.59 12.11 -8.32
CA LEU A 108 -1.99 12.68 -7.03
C LEU A 108 -2.84 11.70 -6.22
N ILE A 109 -3.80 11.02 -6.85
CA ILE A 109 -4.68 10.06 -6.17
C ILE A 109 -3.90 8.82 -5.75
N TRP A 110 -2.98 8.28 -6.56
CA TRP A 110 -2.09 7.19 -6.14
C TRP A 110 -1.27 7.59 -4.93
N PHE A 111 -0.68 8.79 -4.94
CA PHE A 111 0.11 9.28 -3.81
C PHE A 111 -0.73 9.35 -2.52
N LEU A 112 -1.88 10.04 -2.57
CA LEU A 112 -2.74 10.22 -1.39
C LEU A 112 -3.37 8.90 -0.94
N GLY A 113 -3.80 8.06 -1.88
CA GLY A 113 -4.34 6.72 -1.63
C GLY A 113 -3.34 5.84 -0.88
N SER A 114 -2.11 5.74 -1.38
CA SER A 114 -1.04 5.01 -0.70
C SER A 114 -0.72 5.60 0.68
N MET A 115 -0.73 6.93 0.85
CA MET A 115 -0.54 7.52 2.18
C MET A 115 -1.63 7.09 3.18
N VAL A 116 -2.88 6.98 2.74
CA VAL A 116 -3.99 6.47 3.56
C VAL A 116 -3.80 4.99 3.89
N GLU A 117 -3.37 4.18 2.93
CA GLU A 117 -3.06 2.76 3.14
C GLU A 117 -1.95 2.56 4.17
N TYR A 118 -0.83 3.27 4.04
CA TYR A 118 0.26 3.18 5.00
C TYR A 118 -0.12 3.72 6.38
N ALA A 119 -0.97 4.75 6.46
CA ALA A 119 -1.53 5.19 7.73
C ALA A 119 -2.39 4.09 8.39
N ALA A 120 -3.26 3.43 7.63
CA ALA A 120 -4.07 2.31 8.10
C ALA A 120 -3.20 1.13 8.56
N ALA A 121 -2.14 0.79 7.80
CA ALA A 121 -1.18 -0.23 8.19
C ALA A 121 -0.48 0.12 9.51
N GLY A 122 -0.02 1.37 9.67
CA GLY A 122 0.57 1.84 10.92
C GLY A 122 -0.39 1.72 12.12
N ALA A 123 -1.67 2.05 11.92
CA ALA A 123 -2.68 1.90 12.96
C ALA A 123 -2.91 0.43 13.36
N ILE A 124 -3.01 -0.46 12.37
CA ILE A 124 -3.18 -1.91 12.59
C ILE A 124 -1.96 -2.49 13.31
N ILE A 125 -0.76 -2.17 12.83
CA ILE A 125 0.51 -2.61 13.42
C ILE A 125 0.59 -2.12 14.87
N GLY A 126 0.32 -0.84 15.14
CA GLY A 126 0.34 -0.28 16.50
C GLY A 126 -0.70 -0.89 17.45
N ALA A 127 -1.82 -1.37 16.92
CA ALA A 127 -2.86 -2.03 17.70
C ALA A 127 -2.55 -3.51 18.01
N MET A 128 -1.84 -4.21 17.12
CA MET A 128 -1.66 -5.66 17.18
C MET A 128 -0.24 -6.10 17.58
N VAL A 129 0.79 -5.32 17.24
CA VAL A 129 2.19 -5.61 17.56
C VAL A 129 2.58 -4.81 18.79
N LYS A 130 2.47 -5.47 19.95
CA LYS A 130 2.81 -4.96 21.27
C LYS A 130 3.92 -5.81 21.89
N ASP A 131 4.62 -5.20 22.84
CA ASP A 131 5.57 -5.90 23.73
C ASP A 131 4.88 -7.05 24.49
#